data_AF-H8Z956-F1
#
_entry.id   AF-H8Z956-F1
#
_cell.length_a   1.000
_cell.length_b   1.000
_cell.length_c   1.000
_cell.angle_alpha   90.00
_cell.angle_beta   90.00
_cell.angle_gamma   90.00
#
_symmetry.space_group_name_H-M   'P 1'
#
loop_
_entity.id
_entity.type
_entity.pdbx_description
1 polymer ?
#
loop_
_entity_poly.entity_id
_entity_poly.type
_entity_poly.pdbx_seq_one_letter_code
_entity_poly.pdbx_strand_id
1 'polypeptide(L)'
;MWKYCILIIHMVCLVVSRIEIEDLKAVQNRQFFNDGNEPKLINPNGPLNLLRGYIYHKNGYMHNKRLFSHELDIKYKFETVEDEHTGAKQHIFTRLFSQ
;
A
#
# COMPACT_ATOMS: atom_id res chain seq x y z
N MET A 1 32.07 -6.75 15.52
CA MET A 1 31.77 -5.33 15.82
C MET A 1 30.96 -4.66 14.71
N TRP A 2 31.46 -4.56 13.47
CA TRP A 2 30.73 -3.91 12.34
C TRP A 2 29.30 -4.41 12.08
N LYS A 3 29.02 -5.72 12.23
CA LYS A 3 27.68 -6.29 12.04
C LYS A 3 26.63 -5.73 13.01
N TYR A 4 27.05 -5.44 14.25
CA TYR A 4 26.17 -4.85 15.26
C TYR A 4 25.90 -3.38 14.97
N CYS A 5 26.90 -2.65 14.45
CA CYS A 5 26.69 -1.27 14.00
C CYS A 5 25.67 -1.20 12.86
N ILE A 6 25.72 -2.13 11.89
CA ILE A 6 24.74 -2.19 10.79
C ILE A 6 23.33 -2.47 11.32
N LEU A 7 23.17 -3.41 12.24
CA LEU A 7 21.87 -3.71 12.86
C LEU A 7 21.30 -2.49 13.59
N ILE A 8 22.13 -1.78 14.36
CA ILE A 8 21.71 -0.56 15.07
C ILE A 8 21.30 0.53 14.08
N ILE A 9 22.11 0.78 13.04
CA ILE A 9 21.78 1.76 11.99
C ILE A 9 20.46 1.39 11.32
N HIS A 10 20.25 0.12 11.00
CA HIS A 10 19.01 -0.35 10.37
C HIS A 10 17.80 -0.13 11.28
N MET A 11 17.92 -0.41 12.58
CA MET A 11 16.84 -0.16 13.55
C MET A 11 16.54 1.33 13.70
N VAL A 12 17.57 2.18 13.74
CA VAL A 12 17.40 3.65 13.77
C VAL A 12 16.72 4.13 12.49
N CYS A 13 17.15 3.68 11.31
CA CYS A 13 16.50 4.01 10.04
C CYS A 13 15.04 3.56 10.01
N LEU A 14 14.71 2.37 10.53
CA LEU A 14 13.33 1.88 10.60
C LEU A 14 12.46 2.71 11.54
N VAL A 15 13.04 3.24 12.63
CA VAL A 15 12.34 4.12 13.57
C VAL A 15 12.15 5.50 12.97
N VAL A 16 13.22 6.11 12.42
CA VAL A 16 13.20 7.45 11.82
C VAL A 16 12.37 7.50 10.53
N SER A 17 12.32 6.42 9.76
CA SER A 17 11.49 6.35 8.54
C SER A 17 9.99 6.23 8.85
N ARG A 18 9.59 6.08 10.12
CA ARG A 18 8.18 6.12 10.49
C ARG A 18 7.72 7.56 10.41
N ILE A 19 6.94 7.86 9.38
CA ILE A 19 6.16 9.10 9.29
C ILE A 19 5.32 9.18 10.56
N GLU A 20 5.59 10.19 11.39
CA GLU A 20 4.75 10.49 12.54
C GLU A 20 3.46 11.17 12.08
N ILE A 21 2.43 11.13 12.93
CA ILE A 21 1.14 11.75 12.61
C ILE A 21 1.29 13.27 12.41
N GLU A 22 2.27 13.90 13.06
CA GLU A 22 2.56 15.32 12.91
C GLU A 22 3.14 15.64 11.52
N ASP A 23 4.10 14.85 11.05
CA ASP A 23 4.62 14.95 9.68
C ASP A 23 3.50 14.78 8.66
N LEU A 24 2.59 13.83 8.89
CA LEU A 24 1.45 13.60 8.02
C LEU A 24 0.51 14.80 7.96
N LYS A 25 0.25 15.46 9.09
CA LYS A 25 -0.53 16.70 9.14
C LYS A 25 0.19 17.84 8.42
N ALA A 26 1.51 17.95 8.58
CA ALA A 26 2.32 18.94 7.90
C ALA A 26 2.24 18.78 6.38
N VAL A 27 2.33 17.53 5.87
CA VAL A 27 2.19 17.23 4.44
C VAL A 27 0.75 17.43 3.96
N GLN A 28 -0.27 17.07 4.74
CA GLN A 28 -1.68 17.26 4.39
C GLN A 28 -2.03 18.75 4.16
N ASN A 29 -1.44 19.63 4.98
CA ASN A 29 -1.65 21.07 4.91
C ASN A 29 -0.67 21.77 3.96
N ARG A 30 0.24 21.04 3.33
CA ARG A 30 1.21 21.59 2.39
C ARG A 30 0.53 21.83 1.05
N GLN A 31 0.71 23.03 0.50
CA GLN A 31 0.32 23.33 -0.87
C GLN A 31 1.29 22.67 -1.85
N PHE A 32 0.75 22.14 -2.94
CA PHE A 32 1.54 21.59 -4.04
C PHE A 32 1.19 22.30 -5.35
N PHE A 33 2.18 22.48 -6.19
CA PHE A 33 2.05 23.13 -7.49
C PHE A 33 2.02 22.04 -8.56
N ASN A 34 1.01 22.09 -9.43
CA ASN A 34 1.02 21.31 -10.67
C ASN A 34 1.44 22.23 -11.82
N ASP A 35 1.61 21.69 -13.04
CA ASP A 35 2.05 22.41 -14.25
C ASP A 35 1.31 23.74 -14.54
N GLY A 36 0.15 23.99 -13.92
CA GLY A 36 -0.61 25.23 -14.03
C GLY A 36 -0.28 26.34 -13.03
N ASN A 37 0.78 26.24 -12.22
CA ASN A 37 1.20 27.24 -11.21
C ASN A 37 0.19 27.60 -10.11
N GLU A 38 -1.04 27.07 -10.12
CA GLU A 38 -2.01 27.29 -9.05
C GLU A 38 -1.72 26.39 -7.84
N PRO A 39 -1.68 26.95 -6.61
CA PRO A 39 -1.47 26.17 -5.41
C PRO A 39 -2.69 25.28 -5.13
N LYS A 40 -2.47 23.97 -5.07
CA LYS A 40 -3.50 22.99 -4.71
C LYS A 40 -3.27 22.48 -3.29
N LEU A 41 -4.38 22.19 -2.61
CA LEU A 41 -4.39 21.59 -1.29
C LEU A 41 -5.17 20.27 -1.33
N ILE A 42 -4.72 19.27 -0.59
CA ILE A 42 -5.50 18.06 -0.38
C ILE A 42 -6.65 18.43 0.58
N ASN A 43 -7.90 18.14 0.19
CA ASN A 43 -9.05 18.36 1.07
C ASN A 43 -8.93 17.47 2.32
N PRO A 44 -8.79 18.04 3.53
CA PRO A 44 -8.64 17.25 4.77
C PRO A 44 -9.89 16.46 5.13
N ASN A 45 -11.06 16.94 4.72
CA ASN A 45 -12.34 16.26 4.92
C ASN A 45 -12.71 15.33 3.76
N GLY A 46 -11.86 15.26 2.73
CA GLY A 46 -12.07 14.42 1.57
C GLY A 46 -11.77 12.93 1.85
N PRO A 47 -12.31 12.01 1.03
CA PRO A 47 -12.05 10.57 1.16
C PRO A 47 -10.58 10.19 0.87
N LEU A 48 -9.83 11.06 0.21
CA LEU A 48 -8.42 10.90 -0.16
C LEU A 48 -7.47 11.73 0.73
N ASN A 49 -7.87 12.05 1.96
CA ASN A 49 -6.95 12.67 2.90
C ASN A 49 -5.85 11.67 3.35
N LEU A 50 -4.68 12.22 3.69
CA LEU A 50 -3.48 11.45 4.01
C LEU A 50 -3.63 10.64 5.31
N LEU A 51 -4.39 11.13 6.29
CA LEU A 51 -4.66 10.41 7.54
C LEU A 51 -5.40 9.10 7.28
N ARG A 52 -6.44 9.14 6.45
CA ARG A 52 -7.19 7.96 6.05
C ARG A 52 -6.29 7.00 5.27
N GLY A 53 -5.48 7.51 4.35
CA GLY A 53 -4.47 6.73 3.63
C GLY A 53 -3.48 6.02 4.57
N TYR A 54 -2.98 6.72 5.58
CA TYR A 54 -2.08 6.17 6.60
C TYR A 54 -2.74 5.06 7.42
N ILE A 55 -3.98 5.28 7.91
CA ILE A 55 -4.75 4.27 8.66
C ILE A 55 -4.99 3.04 7.78
N TYR A 56 -5.36 3.23 6.53
CA TYR A 56 -5.57 2.12 5.59
C TYR A 56 -4.29 1.33 5.33
N HIS A 57 -3.15 2.00 5.25
CA HIS A 57 -1.87 1.33 5.07
C HIS A 57 -1.47 0.55 6.33
N LYS A 58 -1.54 1.18 7.51
CA LYS A 58 -1.18 0.56 8.78
C LYS A 58 -2.05 -0.64 9.13
N ASN A 59 -3.34 -0.58 8.81
CA ASN A 59 -4.28 -1.64 9.10
C ASN A 59 -4.38 -2.69 7.97
N GLY A 60 -3.56 -2.58 6.91
CA GLY A 60 -3.60 -3.52 5.78
C GLY A 60 -4.81 -3.38 4.86
N TYR A 61 -5.64 -2.35 5.04
CA TYR A 61 -6.82 -2.09 4.20
C TYR A 61 -6.48 -1.50 2.83
N MET A 62 -5.23 -1.07 2.63
CA MET A 62 -4.69 -0.69 1.32
C MET A 62 -4.51 -1.87 0.35
N HIS A 63 -4.77 -3.12 0.78
CA HIS A 63 -5.10 -4.23 -0.12
C HIS A 63 -6.45 -3.94 -0.77
N ASN A 64 -6.38 -3.01 -1.73
CA ASN A 64 -7.49 -2.24 -2.25
C ASN A 64 -8.58 -3.11 -2.87
N LYS A 65 -9.83 -2.67 -2.71
CA LYS A 65 -10.94 -3.04 -3.61
C LYS A 65 -10.53 -2.87 -5.08
N ARG A 66 -9.65 -1.90 -5.44
CA ARG A 66 -9.04 -1.74 -6.79
C ARG A 66 -8.09 -2.86 -7.26
N LEU A 67 -7.73 -3.84 -6.43
CA LEU A 67 -7.03 -5.03 -6.92
C LEU A 67 -8.02 -6.17 -7.27
N PHE A 68 -9.26 -6.06 -6.79
CA PHE A 68 -10.28 -7.09 -6.82
C PHE A 68 -11.68 -6.55 -7.20
N SER A 69 -11.75 -5.35 -7.76
CA SER A 69 -13.02 -4.72 -8.11
C SER A 69 -13.48 -5.36 -9.39
N HIS A 70 -14.70 -5.87 -9.40
CA HIS A 70 -15.35 -6.47 -10.56
C HIS A 70 -15.49 -5.47 -11.75
N GLU A 71 -15.32 -4.18 -11.51
CA GLU A 71 -15.33 -3.12 -12.53
C GLU A 71 -13.99 -2.95 -13.27
N LEU A 72 -12.94 -3.67 -12.86
CA LEU A 72 -11.63 -3.59 -13.50
C LEU A 72 -11.45 -4.72 -14.50
N ASP A 73 -10.92 -4.40 -15.69
CA ASP A 73 -10.52 -5.40 -16.69
C ASP A 73 -9.29 -6.18 -16.17
N ILE A 74 -9.55 -7.28 -15.47
CA ILE A 74 -8.53 -8.12 -14.84
C ILE A 74 -8.62 -9.53 -15.43
N LYS A 75 -7.49 -10.00 -15.96
CA LYS A 75 -7.35 -11.39 -16.42
C LYS A 75 -6.84 -12.26 -15.26
N TYR A 76 -7.51 -13.38 -15.04
CA TYR A 76 -7.10 -14.39 -14.08
C TYR A 76 -6.74 -15.68 -14.82
N LYS A 77 -5.67 -16.33 -14.37
CA LYS A 77 -5.37 -17.73 -14.69
C LYS A 77 -6.02 -18.60 -13.62
N PHE A 78 -6.83 -19.55 -14.05
CA PHE A 78 -7.48 -20.53 -13.19
C PHE A 78 -6.75 -21.86 -13.28
N GLU A 79 -6.40 -22.43 -12.13
CA GLU A 79 -5.77 -23.74 -12.02
C GLU A 79 -6.49 -24.56 -10.96
N THR A 80 -6.65 -25.86 -11.23
CA THR A 80 -7.14 -26.82 -10.23
C THR A 80 -6.00 -27.76 -9.90
N VAL A 81 -5.56 -27.74 -8.65
CA VAL A 81 -4.50 -28.60 -8.14
C VAL A 81 -5.15 -29.61 -7.22
N GLU A 82 -4.85 -30.87 -7.40
CA GLU A 82 -5.33 -31.94 -6.52
C GLU A 82 -4.28 -32.16 -5.44
N ASP A 83 -4.69 -32.05 -4.19
CA ASP A 83 -3.80 -32.28 -3.06
C ASP A 83 -3.45 -33.76 -3.00
N GLU A 84 -2.16 -34.07 -3.17
CA GLU A 84 -1.65 -35.45 -3.24
C GLU A 84 -1.92 -36.26 -1.96
N HIS A 85 -2.15 -35.60 -0.82
CA HIS A 85 -2.34 -36.27 0.47
C HIS A 85 -3.81 -36.41 0.85
N THR A 86 -4.66 -35.47 0.46
CA THR A 86 -6.09 -35.45 0.85
C THR A 86 -7.03 -35.74 -0.31
N GLY A 87 -6.56 -35.72 -1.56
CA GLY A 87 -7.38 -35.80 -2.77
C GLY A 87 -8.29 -34.59 -2.96
N ALA A 88 -8.13 -33.54 -2.14
CA ALA A 88 -8.95 -32.34 -2.21
C ALA A 88 -8.56 -31.49 -3.41
N LYS A 89 -9.55 -31.08 -4.21
CA LYS A 89 -9.33 -30.14 -5.31
C LYS A 89 -9.20 -28.73 -4.75
N GLN A 90 -8.02 -28.15 -4.88
CA GLN A 90 -7.77 -26.75 -4.61
C GLN A 90 -7.91 -25.94 -5.90
N HIS A 91 -8.67 -24.85 -5.82
CA HIS A 91 -8.88 -23.92 -6.91
C HIS A 91 -8.03 -22.67 -6.70
N ILE A 92 -7.06 -22.44 -7.58
CA ILE A 92 -6.12 -21.33 -7.50
C ILE A 92 -6.46 -20.31 -8.59
N PHE A 93 -6.58 -19.05 -8.18
CA PHE A 93 -6.80 -17.91 -9.08
C PHE A 93 -5.59 -16.99 -9.03
N THR A 94 -4.83 -16.92 -10.12
CA THR A 94 -3.64 -16.08 -10.23
C THR A 94 -3.93 -14.89 -11.14
N ARG A 95 -3.79 -13.67 -10.63
CA ARG A 95 -3.96 -12.45 -11.43
C ARG A 95 -2.80 -12.30 -12.42
N LEU A 96 -3.13 -12.04 -13.69
CA LEU A 96 -2.16 -11.71 -14.73
C LEU A 96 -2.03 -10.19 -14.83
N PHE A 97 -0.82 -9.67 -14.68
CA PHE A 97 -0.51 -8.26 -14.95
C PHE A 97 -0.03 -8.16 -16.39
N SER A 98 -0.70 -7.37 -17.24
CA SER A 98 -0.14 -6.98 -18.54
C SER A 98 1.05 -6.06 -18.28
N GLN A 99 2.22 -6.41 -18.83
CA GLN A 99 3.31 -5.45 -19.04
C GLN A 99 2.92 -4.45 -20.13
#